data_AF-A0A1Y5HP23-F1
#
_entry.id   AF-A0A1Y5HP23-F1
#
_cell.length_a   1.000
_cell.length_b   1.000
_cell.length_c   1.000
_cell.angle_alpha   90.00
_cell.angle_beta   90.00
_cell.angle_gamma   90.00
#
_symmetry.space_group_name_H-M   'P 1'
#
loop_
_entity.id
_entity.type
_entity.pdbx_description
1 polymer ?
#
loop_
_entity_poly.entity_id
_entity_poly.type
_entity_poly.pdbx_seq_one_letter_code
_entity_poly.pdbx_strand_id
1 'polypeptide(L)' 'MHYDVHVVSDAVSSRTQDNKRIGLEAMQSAGAKRTSTEMVLFELQQKAEGEVFKQLIKLIK' A
#
# COMPACT_ATOMS: atom_id res chain seq x y z
N MET A 1 17.19 0.67 -14.45
CA MET A 1 15.82 0.80 -13.93
C MET A 1 15.91 0.92 -12.41
N HIS A 2 15.62 2.08 -11.85
CA HIS A 2 15.46 2.26 -10.40
C HIS A 2 14.06 2.79 -10.19
N TYR A 3 13.21 2.00 -9.56
CA TYR A 3 11.84 2.34 -9.23
C TYR A 3 11.72 2.42 -7.70
N ASP A 4 10.97 3.40 -7.22
CA ASP A 4 10.53 3.41 -5.82
C ASP A 4 9.38 2.42 -5.64
N VAL A 5 9.66 1.30 -4.98
CA VAL A 5 8.69 0.21 -4.82
C VAL A 5 7.94 0.39 -3.50
N HIS A 6 6.60 0.36 -3.59
CA HIS A 6 5.69 0.36 -2.45
C HIS A 6 4.82 -0.91 -2.49
N VAL A 7 4.85 -1.73 -1.45
CA VAL A 7 3.99 -2.93 -1.31
C VAL A 7 2.76 -2.63 -0.45
N VAL A 8 1.57 -2.83 -1.03
CA VAL A 8 0.27 -2.63 -0.39
C VAL A 8 -0.10 -3.90 0.38
N SER A 9 0.20 -3.93 1.68
CA SER A 9 0.28 -5.19 2.45
C SER A 9 -1.06 -5.88 2.74
N ASP A 10 -2.17 -5.14 2.71
CA ASP A 10 -3.55 -5.62 2.78
C ASP A 10 -4.12 -6.04 1.41
N ALA A 11 -3.46 -5.67 0.32
CA ALA A 11 -3.84 -6.04 -1.06
C ALA A 11 -2.94 -7.15 -1.67
N VAL A 12 -2.09 -7.78 -0.87
CA VAL A 12 -1.28 -8.95 -1.28
C VAL A 12 -1.53 -10.14 -0.36
N SER A 13 -1.32 -11.35 -0.87
CA SER A 13 -1.61 -12.59 -0.15
C SER A 13 -0.58 -13.69 -0.40
N SER A 14 -0.67 -14.76 0.38
CA SER A 14 0.07 -16.01 0.22
C SER A 14 -0.77 -17.16 0.73
N ARG A 15 -0.42 -18.39 0.36
CA ARG A 15 -1.15 -19.59 0.78
C ARG A 15 -1.19 -19.77 2.32
N THR A 16 -0.16 -19.31 3.03
CA THR A 16 -0.08 -19.34 4.49
C THR A 16 0.27 -17.96 5.04
N GLN A 17 -0.14 -17.67 6.28
CA GLN A 17 0.17 -16.39 6.94
C GLN A 17 1.68 -16.20 7.16
N ASP A 18 2.39 -17.28 7.52
CA ASP A 18 3.85 -17.23 7.70
C ASP A 18 4.58 -16.86 6.41
N ASN A 19 4.15 -17.42 5.27
CA ASN A 19 4.74 -17.08 3.98
C ASN A 19 4.47 -15.61 3.61
N LYS A 20 3.27 -15.08 3.91
CA LYS A 20 2.96 -13.67 3.71
C LYS A 20 3.89 -12.78 4.54
N ARG A 21 4.12 -13.13 5.80
CA ARG A 21 5.03 -12.38 6.69
C ARG A 21 6.45 -12.38 6.15
N ILE A 22 7.01 -13.55 5.86
CA ILE A 22 8.37 -13.70 5.34
C ILE A 22 8.56 -12.91 4.04
N GLY A 23 7.60 -12.98 3.11
CA GLY A 23 7.66 -12.26 1.85
C GLY A 23 7.67 -10.74 2.02
N LEU A 24 6.82 -10.21 2.92
CA LEU A 24 6.78 -8.77 3.20
C LEU A 24 8.08 -8.28 3.85
N GLU A 25 8.63 -9.02 4.80
CA GLU A 25 9.91 -8.69 5.47
C GLU A 25 11.08 -8.71 4.48
N ALA A 26 11.11 -9.68 3.56
CA ALA A 26 12.11 -9.76 2.51
C ALA A 26 12.02 -8.57 1.54
N MET A 27 10.81 -8.18 1.13
CA MET A 27 10.60 -6.99 0.29
C MET A 27 11.08 -5.71 0.99
N GLN A 28 10.76 -5.54 2.27
CA GLN A 28 11.23 -4.39 3.06
C GLN A 28 12.75 -4.36 3.17
N SER A 29 13.39 -5.51 3.43
CA SER A 29 14.85 -5.63 3.49
C SER A 29 15.53 -5.33 2.15
N ALA A 30 14.85 -5.58 1.03
CA ALA A 30 15.30 -5.22 -0.32
C ALA A 30 15.06 -3.74 -0.69
N GLY A 31 14.49 -2.95 0.21
CA GLY A 31 14.26 -1.50 0.03
C GLY A 31 12.84 -1.11 -0.38
N ALA A 32 11.90 -2.05 -0.48
CA ALA A 32 10.50 -1.71 -0.73
C ALA A 32 9.85 -1.07 0.52
N LYS A 33 9.08 0.00 0.33
CA LYS A 33 8.27 0.58 1.40
C LYS A 33 7.00 -0.25 1.58
N ARG A 34 6.60 -0.50 2.82
CA ARG A 34 5.33 -1.15 3.13
C ARG A 34 4.25 -0.10 3.40
N THR A 35 3.08 -0.26 2.78
CA THR A 35 1.92 0.61 2.94
C THR A 35 0.63 -0.23 3.05
N SER A 36 -0.52 0.42 3.20
CA SER A 36 -1.86 -0.16 3.09
C SER A 36 -2.64 0.48 1.95
N THR A 37 -3.78 -0.10 1.57
CA THR A 37 -4.67 0.46 0.55
C THR A 37 -5.11 1.86 0.93
N GLU A 38 -5.44 2.08 2.21
CA GLU A 38 -5.83 3.40 2.71
C GLU A 38 -4.67 4.40 2.67
N MET A 39 -3.50 4.01 3.17
CA MET A 39 -2.34 4.89 3.20
C MET A 39 -1.91 5.32 1.79
N VAL A 40 -1.81 4.38 0.84
CA VAL A 40 -1.36 4.71 -0.52
C VAL A 40 -2.34 5.64 -1.24
N LEU A 41 -3.66 5.47 -1.02
CA LEU A 41 -4.66 6.35 -1.63
C LEU A 41 -4.56 7.77 -1.09
N PHE A 42 -4.36 7.95 0.22
CA PHE A 42 -4.21 9.28 0.81
C PHE A 42 -2.83 9.91 0.54
N GLU A 43 -1.75 9.13 0.51
CA GLU A 43 -0.41 9.59 0.11
C GLU A 43 -0.43 10.17 -1.32
N LEU A 44 -1.09 9.47 -2.25
CA LEU A 44 -1.23 9.91 -3.64
C LEU A 44 -2.15 11.12 -3.79
N GLN A 45 -3.20 11.21 -2.98
CA GLN A 45 -4.16 12.32 -3.02
C GLN A 45 -3.52 13.66 -2.60
N GLN A 46 -2.54 13.65 -1.69
CA GLN A 46 -1.81 14.79 -1.12
C GLN A 46 -2.66 15.81 -0.33
N LYS A 47 -3.88 16.12 -0.77
CA LYS A 47 -4.82 17.08 -0.16
C LYS A 47 -6.19 16.46 0.09
N ALA A 48 -6.63 16.49 1.33
CA ALA A 48 -7.93 15.95 1.76
C ALA A 48 -9.12 16.88 1.47
N GLU A 49 -9.21 17.40 0.25
CA GLU A 49 -10.27 18.33 -0.16
C GLU A 49 -10.66 18.16 -1.65
N GLY A 50 -11.80 18.74 -2.03
CA GLY A 50 -12.28 18.74 -3.41
C GLY A 50 -12.95 17.44 -3.87
N GLU A 51 -13.32 17.41 -5.15
CA GLU A 51 -14.09 16.30 -5.73
C GLU A 51 -13.31 14.98 -5.78
N VAL A 52 -11.99 15.03 -5.97
CA VAL A 52 -11.15 13.82 -5.98
C VAL A 52 -11.14 13.15 -4.61
N PHE A 53 -10.95 13.93 -3.53
CA PHE A 53 -11.03 13.41 -2.17
C PHE A 53 -12.41 12.80 -1.86
N LYS A 54 -13.51 13.47 -2.25
CA LYS A 54 -14.88 12.96 -2.08
C LYS A 54 -15.12 11.63 -2.81
N GLN A 55 -14.44 11.39 -3.93
CA GLN A 55 -14.54 10.12 -4.65
C GLN A 55 -13.68 9.03 -3.99
N LEU A 56 -12.44 9.36 -3.59
CA LEU A 56 -11.54 8.42 -2.93
C LEU A 56 -12.07 7.92 -1.59
N ILE A 57 -12.64 8.81 -0.77
CA ILE A 57 -13.18 8.41 0.54
C ILE A 57 -14.41 7.49 0.43
N LYS A 58 -15.01 7.32 -0.74
CA LYS A 58 -16.07 6.32 -0.97
C LYS A 58 -15.50 4.91 -1.20
N LEU A 59 -14.22 4.82 -1.59
CA LEU A 59 -13.51 3.55 -1.80
C LEU A 59 -12.98 2.97 -0.48
N ILE A 60 -12.85 3.82 0.54
CA ILE A 60 -12.38 3.47 1.88
C ILE A 60 -13.58 3.50 2.84
N LYS A 61 -13.69 2.54 3.76
CA LYS A 61 -14.79 2.44 4.74
C LYS A 61 -14.26 2.34 6.15
#